data_AF-A0A7V4IWD1-F1
#
_entry.id   AF-A0A7V4IWD1-F1
#
_cell.length_a   1.000
_cell.length_b   1.000
_cell.length_c   1.000
_cell.angle_alpha   90.00
_cell.angle_beta   90.00
_cell.angle_gamma   90.00
#
_symmetry.space_group_name_H-M   'P 1'
#
loop_
_entity.id
_entity.type
_entity.pdbx_description
1 polymer ?
#
loop_
_entity_poly.entity_id
_entity_poly.type
_entity_poly.pdbx_seq_one_letter_code
_entity_poly.pdbx_strand_id
1 'polypeptide(L)'
;MAGCWRPWWPCFWVSGACVGAPASRNGRRDADLSDRVPKPCYNRPIPPCEDHHVAFTPEDVRKCAQLARLALSEEEIVIQSRHIAELLERFKTLQQLDLDGIEPTSHCLAVSNVFREDHPEDPLPREQAL
;
A
#
# COMPACT_ATOMS: atom_id res chain seq x y z
N MET A 1 36.59 -43.48 -12.57
CA MET A 1 37.60 -42.42 -12.40
C MET A 1 37.02 -41.38 -11.46
N ALA A 2 37.78 -41.08 -10.42
CA ALA A 2 37.39 -40.30 -9.26
C ALA A 2 37.30 -38.80 -9.55
N GLY A 3 36.57 -38.11 -8.68
CA GLY A 3 36.42 -36.65 -8.64
C GLY A 3 35.09 -36.35 -7.96
N CYS A 4 34.95 -36.62 -6.66
CA CYS A 4 35.17 -35.61 -5.62
C CYS A 4 34.29 -34.38 -5.94
N TRP A 5 33.15 -34.16 -5.28
CA TRP A 5 33.10 -33.44 -4.01
C TRP A 5 31.82 -33.77 -3.20
N ARG A 6 31.99 -33.96 -1.89
CA ARG A 6 31.08 -33.64 -0.77
C ARG A 6 31.94 -32.82 0.21
N PRO A 7 31.48 -32.14 1.30
CA PRO A 7 30.11 -31.93 1.84
C PRO A 7 29.88 -30.53 2.51
N TRP A 8 28.71 -29.90 2.40
CA TRP A 8 28.25 -28.98 3.47
C TRP A 8 26.72 -28.90 3.54
N TRP A 9 26.13 -29.93 4.15
CA TRP A 9 24.94 -29.95 5.01
C TRP A 9 24.18 -31.28 4.89
N PRO A 10 23.78 -31.90 6.01
CA PRO A 10 22.97 -33.11 6.01
C PRO A 10 21.49 -32.76 6.05
N CYS A 11 20.81 -32.78 4.91
CA CYS A 11 19.36 -32.92 4.85
C CYS A 11 19.05 -34.38 4.50
N PHE A 12 18.94 -35.20 5.55
CA PHE A 12 18.46 -36.57 5.47
C PHE A 12 16.95 -36.54 5.27
N TRP A 13 16.49 -36.85 4.06
CA TRP A 13 15.08 -36.98 3.72
C TRP A 13 14.62 -38.36 4.18
N VAL A 14 14.09 -38.44 5.40
CA VAL A 14 13.30 -39.59 5.88
C VAL A 14 11.85 -39.17 5.94
N SER A 15 11.02 -39.93 5.22
CA SER A 15 9.57 -40.07 5.32
C SER A 15 8.84 -39.07 6.22
N GLY A 16 8.43 -37.94 5.64
CA GLY A 16 7.02 -37.51 5.57
C GLY A 16 6.18 -37.40 6.85
N ALA A 17 6.76 -37.40 8.05
CA ALA A 17 6.04 -37.14 9.29
C ALA A 17 6.92 -36.33 10.26
N CYS A 18 6.62 -35.04 10.41
CA CYS A 18 7.12 -34.27 11.54
C CYS A 18 6.41 -34.78 12.81
N VAL A 19 7.03 -35.74 13.49
CA VAL A 19 6.61 -36.14 14.83
C VAL A 19 6.91 -34.96 15.75
N GLY A 20 5.85 -34.37 16.31
CA GLY A 20 5.91 -33.18 17.15
C GLY A 20 6.88 -33.34 18.32
N ALA A 21 7.79 -32.37 18.44
CA ALA A 21 8.62 -32.22 19.62
C ALA A 21 7.74 -31.87 20.84
N PRO A 22 8.09 -32.37 22.05
CA PRO A 22 7.26 -32.18 23.24
C PRO A 22 7.22 -30.71 23.67
N ALA A 23 6.00 -30.29 24.03
CA ALA A 23 5.63 -28.96 24.46
C ALA A 23 6.52 -28.42 25.59
N SER A 24 7.41 -27.50 25.23
CA SER A 24 8.16 -26.68 26.19
C SER A 24 7.34 -25.48 26.63
N ARG A 25 6.59 -25.68 27.72
CA ARG A 25 6.52 -24.79 28.89
C ARG A 25 6.65 -23.27 28.61
N ASN A 26 5.73 -22.69 27.86
CA ASN A 26 5.36 -21.29 28.10
C ASN A 26 3.89 -21.05 27.74
N GLY A 27 3.12 -20.58 28.71
CA GLY A 27 1.66 -20.43 28.65
C GLY A 27 1.21 -19.33 27.70
N ARG A 28 1.25 -19.59 26.40
CA ARG A 28 0.58 -18.78 25.38
C ARG A 28 -0.36 -19.66 24.58
N ARG A 29 -1.49 -19.99 25.19
CA ARG A 29 -2.64 -20.63 24.53
C ARG A 29 -3.69 -19.56 24.22
N ASP A 30 -4.10 -19.58 22.95
CA ASP A 30 -5.41 -19.17 22.43
C ASP A 30 -5.73 -17.67 22.41
N ALA A 31 -5.08 -16.95 21.49
CA ALA A 31 -5.66 -15.76 20.88
C ALA A 31 -5.80 -16.05 19.39
N ASP A 32 -7.01 -15.90 18.85
CA ASP A 32 -7.30 -16.02 17.42
C ASP A 32 -6.36 -15.10 16.65
N LEU A 33 -5.83 -15.57 15.52
CA LEU A 33 -4.79 -14.86 14.75
C LEU A 33 -5.29 -13.48 14.28
N SER A 34 -6.62 -13.30 14.21
CA SER A 34 -7.31 -12.04 13.92
C SER A 34 -7.08 -10.94 14.96
N ASP A 35 -6.86 -11.28 16.23
CA ASP A 35 -6.66 -10.32 17.32
C ASP A 35 -5.25 -9.68 17.32
N ARG A 36 -4.32 -10.25 16.54
CA ARG A 36 -2.93 -9.77 16.42
C ARG A 36 -2.67 -8.94 15.19
N VAL A 37 -3.61 -8.88 14.25
CA VAL A 37 -3.48 -8.04 13.05
C VAL A 37 -3.89 -6.62 13.47
N PRO A 38 -2.95 -5.65 13.55
CA PRO A 38 -3.35 -4.26 13.68
C PRO A 38 -4.32 -3.94 12.53
N LYS A 39 -5.47 -3.31 12.84
CA LYS A 39 -6.46 -2.93 11.82
C LYS A 39 -5.73 -2.33 10.62
N PRO A 40 -6.06 -2.76 9.38
CA PRO A 40 -5.42 -2.21 8.20
C PRO A 40 -5.46 -0.69 8.24
N CYS A 41 -4.36 -0.04 7.89
CA CYS A 41 -4.22 1.42 7.94
C CYS A 41 -5.31 2.19 7.19
N TYR A 42 -6.05 1.56 6.28
CA TYR A 42 -7.20 2.14 5.58
C TYR A 42 -8.51 2.19 6.38
N ASN A 43 -8.62 1.47 7.50
CA ASN A 43 -9.83 1.42 8.33
C ASN A 43 -9.63 2.13 9.69
N ARG A 44 -8.66 3.06 9.73
CA ARG A 44 -8.51 3.95 10.87
C ARG A 44 -9.53 5.07 10.72
N PRO A 45 -10.32 5.40 11.76
CA PRO A 45 -11.14 6.60 11.74
C PRO A 45 -10.23 7.78 11.42
N ILE A 46 -10.44 8.39 10.25
CA ILE A 46 -9.80 9.67 9.93
C ILE A 46 -10.37 10.64 10.97
N PRO A 47 -9.53 11.34 11.75
CA PRO A 47 -10.03 12.31 12.70
C PRO A 47 -10.94 13.29 11.95
N PRO A 48 -12.10 13.70 12.52
CA PRO A 48 -12.90 14.74 11.90
C PRO A 48 -11.97 15.94 11.77
N CYS A 49 -11.70 16.28 10.53
CA CYS A 49 -10.95 17.46 10.24
C CYS A 49 -11.83 18.63 10.65
N GLU A 50 -11.51 19.23 11.81
CA GLU A 50 -12.10 20.50 12.23
C GLU A 50 -11.97 21.48 11.06
N ASP A 51 -13.13 21.93 10.56
CA ASP A 51 -13.35 22.80 9.41
C ASP A 51 -12.15 23.00 8.48
N HIS A 52 -12.04 22.13 7.46
CA HIS A 52 -11.12 22.35 6.33
C HIS A 52 -11.36 23.75 5.78
N HIS A 53 -10.38 24.64 5.95
CA HIS A 53 -10.33 25.92 5.25
C HIS A 53 -10.48 25.65 3.75
N VAL A 54 -11.66 25.97 3.20
CA VAL A 54 -11.98 25.81 1.76
C VAL A 54 -11.23 26.87 0.92
N ALA A 55 -10.56 27.82 1.56
CA ALA A 55 -9.67 28.76 0.90
C ALA A 55 -8.34 28.06 0.59
N PHE A 56 -8.19 27.57 -0.64
CA PHE A 56 -6.95 26.99 -1.14
C PHE A 56 -5.94 28.11 -1.46
N THR A 57 -4.85 28.17 -0.72
CA THR A 57 -3.87 29.28 -0.78
C THR A 57 -2.68 28.97 -1.70
N PRO A 58 -1.90 29.98 -2.12
CA PRO A 58 -0.65 29.77 -2.84
C PRO A 58 0.36 28.90 -2.06
N GLU A 59 0.34 28.94 -0.73
CA GLU A 59 1.20 28.10 0.10
C GLU A 59 0.82 26.61 0.01
N ASP A 60 -0.48 26.32 -0.10
CA ASP A 60 -0.96 24.96 -0.33
C ASP A 60 -0.49 24.43 -1.69
N VAL A 61 -0.42 25.29 -2.72
CA VAL A 61 0.17 24.93 -4.03
C VAL A 61 1.65 24.58 -3.88
N ARG A 62 2.43 25.38 -3.14
CA ARG A 62 3.86 25.10 -2.91
C ARG A 62 4.06 23.76 -2.21
N LYS A 63 3.25 23.49 -1.19
CA LYS A 63 3.27 22.22 -0.45
C LYS A 63 2.93 21.04 -1.36
N CYS A 64 1.86 21.16 -2.16
CA CYS A 64 1.47 20.13 -3.12
C CYS A 64 2.54 19.89 -4.19
N ALA A 65 3.14 20.96 -4.73
CA ALA A 65 4.24 20.86 -5.69
C ALA A 65 5.45 20.13 -5.11
N GLN A 66 5.81 20.41 -3.86
CA GLN A 66 6.88 19.70 -3.15
C GLN A 66 6.58 18.19 -3.01
N LEU A 67 5.35 17.83 -2.63
CA LEU A 67 4.92 16.43 -2.51
C LEU A 67 4.93 15.70 -3.86
N ALA A 68 4.53 16.42 -4.93
CA ALA A 68 4.54 15.92 -6.30
C ALA A 68 5.92 15.98 -6.98
N ARG A 69 6.94 16.53 -6.31
CA ARG A 69 8.29 16.76 -6.86
C ARG A 69 8.29 17.63 -8.13
N LEU A 70 7.39 18.60 -8.19
CA LEU A 70 7.29 19.58 -9.27
C LEU A 70 8.02 20.87 -8.90
N ALA A 71 8.87 21.35 -9.81
CA ALA A 71 9.45 22.68 -9.72
C ALA A 71 8.54 23.67 -10.46
N LEU A 72 7.94 24.61 -9.73
CA LEU A 72 7.08 25.65 -10.28
C LEU A 72 7.70 27.03 -10.01
N SER A 73 7.55 27.95 -10.95
CA SER A 73 7.87 29.35 -10.74
C SER A 73 6.82 30.04 -9.86
N GLU A 74 7.14 31.22 -9.33
CA GLU A 74 6.20 31.99 -8.51
C GLU A 74 4.97 32.44 -9.31
N GLU A 75 5.15 32.75 -10.59
CA GLU A 75 4.04 33.08 -11.50
C GLU A 75 3.12 31.87 -11.72
N GLU A 76 3.70 30.68 -11.91
CA GLU A 76 2.94 29.44 -12.07
C GLU A 76 2.16 29.09 -10.80
N ILE A 77 2.74 29.31 -9.62
CA ILE A 77 2.07 29.08 -8.33
C ILE A 77 0.78 29.91 -8.23
N VAL A 78 0.82 31.19 -8.62
CA VAL A 78 -0.37 32.07 -8.59
C VAL A 78 -1.43 31.58 -9.59
N ILE A 79 -1.02 31.21 -10.79
CA ILE A 79 -1.94 30.70 -11.82
C ILE A 79 -2.61 29.41 -11.38
N GLN A 80 -1.83 28.45 -10.86
CA GLN A 80 -2.37 27.15 -10.43
C GLN A 80 -3.23 27.25 -9.18
N SER A 81 -2.94 28.18 -8.26
CA SER A 81 -3.80 28.48 -7.11
C SER A 81 -5.23 28.81 -7.56
N ARG A 82 -5.38 29.68 -8.57
CA ARG A 82 -6.69 30.00 -9.14
C ARG A 82 -7.37 28.79 -9.78
N HIS A 83 -6.66 28.04 -10.62
CA HIS A 83 -7.26 26.89 -11.32
C HIS A 83 -7.73 25.80 -10.35
N ILE A 84 -6.95 25.51 -9.31
CA ILE A 84 -7.33 24.52 -8.30
C ILE A 84 -8.51 25.03 -7.47
N ALA A 85 -8.54 26.31 -7.10
CA ALA A 85 -9.69 26.89 -6.40
C ALA A 85 -10.99 26.76 -7.21
N GLU A 86 -10.96 27.07 -8.51
CA GLU A 86 -12.10 26.88 -9.42
C GLU A 86 -12.53 25.40 -9.54
N LEU A 87 -11.56 24.49 -9.60
CA LEU A 87 -11.83 23.05 -9.64
C LEU A 87 -12.50 22.55 -8.36
N LEU A 88 -12.01 22.97 -7.20
CA LEU A 88 -12.58 22.60 -5.89
C LEU A 88 -14.00 23.16 -5.70
N GLU A 89 -14.28 24.36 -6.22
CA GLU A 89 -15.64 24.90 -6.24
C GLU A 89 -16.59 23.96 -6.99
N ARG A 90 -16.15 23.41 -8.13
CA ARG A 90 -16.98 22.49 -8.90
C ARG A 90 -17.28 21.18 -8.16
N PHE A 91 -16.34 20.68 -7.37
CA PHE A 91 -16.53 19.48 -6.56
C PHE A 91 -17.57 19.63 -5.44
N LYS A 92 -17.93 20.86 -5.04
CA LYS A 92 -19.02 21.08 -4.07
C LYS A 92 -20.36 20.52 -4.53
N THR A 93 -20.58 20.38 -5.84
CA THR A 93 -21.77 19.72 -6.38
C THR A 93 -21.90 18.27 -5.93
N LEU A 94 -20.79 17.56 -5.69
CA LEU A 94 -20.81 16.18 -5.19
C LEU A 94 -21.19 16.09 -3.70
N GLN A 95 -20.96 17.15 -2.92
CA GLN A 95 -21.31 17.17 -1.49
C GLN A 95 -22.82 17.27 -1.24
N GLN A 96 -23.61 17.59 -2.29
CA GLN A 96 -25.07 17.66 -2.22
C GLN A 96 -25.71 16.26 -2.32
N LEU A 97 -24.93 15.23 -2.64
CA LEU A 97 -25.40 13.86 -2.77
C LEU A 97 -25.46 13.20 -1.40
N ASP A 98 -26.59 12.55 -1.10
CA ASP A 98 -26.74 11.70 0.08
C ASP A 98 -26.02 10.37 -0.16
N LEU A 99 -25.04 10.07 0.69
CA LEU A 99 -24.19 8.88 0.62
C LEU A 99 -24.30 8.02 1.89
N ASP A 100 -25.31 8.27 2.74
CA ASP A 100 -25.47 7.55 4.00
C ASP A 100 -25.72 6.05 3.76
N GLY A 101 -24.86 5.22 4.36
CA GLY A 101 -24.94 3.76 4.29
C GLY A 101 -24.37 3.13 3.00
N ILE A 102 -23.71 3.90 2.14
CA ILE A 102 -23.04 3.37 0.94
C ILE A 102 -21.57 3.05 1.25
N GLU A 103 -21.18 1.79 1.02
CA GLU A 103 -19.78 1.36 1.16
C GLU A 103 -18.90 1.94 0.04
N PRO A 104 -17.70 2.47 0.34
CA PRO A 104 -16.78 2.99 -0.67
C PRO A 104 -16.32 1.92 -1.66
N THR A 105 -16.46 2.19 -2.96
CA THR A 105 -16.00 1.28 -4.02
C THR A 105 -14.57 1.60 -4.44
N SER A 106 -13.59 0.74 -4.12
CA SER A 106 -12.18 0.97 -4.51
C SER A 106 -11.83 0.44 -5.91
N HIS A 107 -12.46 -0.65 -6.34
CA HIS A 107 -12.23 -1.27 -7.64
C HIS A 107 -13.58 -1.54 -8.32
N CYS A 108 -13.69 -1.25 -9.61
CA CYS A 108 -14.93 -1.49 -10.36
C CYS A 108 -15.24 -2.99 -10.57
N LEU A 109 -14.20 -3.84 -10.52
CA LEU A 109 -14.32 -5.28 -10.71
C LEU A 109 -14.12 -6.00 -9.38
N ALA A 110 -14.94 -7.02 -9.14
CA ALA A 110 -14.80 -7.92 -8.00
C ALA A 110 -13.67 -8.93 -8.27
N VAL A 111 -12.42 -8.47 -8.20
CA VAL A 111 -11.24 -9.32 -8.36
C VAL A 111 -10.72 -9.73 -6.99
N SER A 112 -10.41 -11.01 -6.82
CA SER A 112 -9.80 -11.54 -5.60
C SER A 112 -8.58 -12.37 -5.95
N ASN A 113 -7.52 -12.26 -5.14
CA ASN A 113 -6.38 -13.18 -5.12
C ASN A 113 -5.74 -13.45 -6.50
N VAL A 114 -5.34 -12.39 -7.22
CA VAL A 114 -4.57 -12.52 -8.46
C VAL A 114 -3.11 -12.82 -8.13
N PHE A 115 -2.75 -14.11 -8.13
CA PHE A 115 -1.37 -14.55 -7.92
C PHE A 115 -0.62 -14.68 -9.24
N ARG A 116 0.64 -14.23 -9.24
CA ARG A 116 1.64 -14.53 -10.27
C ARG A 116 2.38 -15.80 -9.86
N GLU A 117 2.69 -16.67 -10.82
CA GLU A 117 3.55 -17.84 -10.56
C GLU A 117 4.95 -17.38 -10.13
N ASP A 118 5.51 -18.02 -9.10
CA ASP A 118 6.83 -17.68 -8.57
C ASP A 118 7.93 -18.40 -9.37
N HIS A 119 8.08 -18.00 -10.63
CA HIS A 119 9.16 -18.44 -11.50
C HIS A 119 10.07 -17.26 -11.84
N PRO A 120 11.41 -17.47 -11.85
CA PRO A 120 12.34 -16.45 -12.28
C PRO A 120 12.21 -16.23 -13.79
N GLU A 121 12.19 -14.97 -14.21
CA GLU A 121 12.23 -14.57 -15.61
C GLU A 121 13.60 -13.98 -15.94
N ASP A 122 13.99 -14.03 -17.22
CA ASP A 122 15.24 -13.45 -17.68
C ASP A 122 15.23 -11.93 -17.45
N PRO A 123 16.30 -11.35 -16.85
CA PRO A 123 16.36 -9.92 -16.63
C PRO A 123 16.46 -9.16 -17.96
N LEU A 124 15.96 -7.93 -17.96
CA LEU A 124 16.06 -7.06 -19.13
C LEU A 124 17.55 -6.82 -19.49
N PRO A 125 17.97 -7.01 -20.76
CA PRO A 125 19.34 -6.69 -21.19
C PRO A 125 19.70 -5.23 -20.91
N ARG A 126 20.95 -4.96 -20.54
CA ARG A 126 21.40 -3.62 -20.14
C ARG A 126 21.13 -2.57 -21.21
N GLU A 127 21.32 -2.94 -22.48
CA GLU A 127 21.14 -2.07 -23.64
C GLU A 127 19.68 -1.65 -23.85
N GLN A 128 18.71 -2.41 -23.31
CA GLN A 128 17.28 -2.09 -23.38
C GLN A 128 16.80 -1.31 -22.15
N ALA A 129 17.58 -1.31 -21.05
CA ALA A 129 17.20 -0.69 -19.78
C ALA A 129 17.70 0.76 -19.60
N LEU A 130 18.71 1.16 -20.38
CA LEU A 130 19.35 2.48 -20.35
C LEU A 130 18.79 3.41 -21.42
#